data_AF-A0A4Y2MUM8-F1
#
_entry.id   AF-A0A4Y2MUM8-F1
#
_cell.length_a   1.000
_cell.length_b   1.000
_cell.length_c   1.000
_cell.angle_alpha   90.00
_cell.angle_beta   90.00
_cell.angle_gamma   90.00
#
_symmetry.space_group_name_H-M   'P 1'
#
loop_
_entity.id
_entity.type
_entity.pdbx_description
1 polymer ?
#
loop_
_entity_poly.entity_id
_entity_poly.type
_entity_poly.pdbx_seq_one_letter_code
_entity_poly.pdbx_strand_id
1 'polypeptide(L)'
;MNAKIESERLLYIKLNQQKLRVGEYIHLRDATTNDGNVTDIGRTVILPATYIGSARHMHEYALYAMTYVRSYGRPDLFITFTCNTAWSEINEELAHCQ
;
A
#
# COMPACT_ATOMS: atom_id res chain seq x y z
N MET A 1 7.87 -7.06 -18.12
CA MET A 1 8.90 -6.45 -17.26
C MET A 1 8.38 -6.18 -15.84
N ASN A 2 7.26 -5.47 -15.67
CA ASN A 2 6.68 -5.16 -14.35
C ASN A 2 6.34 -6.40 -13.49
N ALA A 3 5.72 -7.44 -14.07
CA ALA A 3 5.38 -8.68 -13.35
C ALA A 3 6.60 -9.39 -12.71
N LYS A 4 7.78 -9.30 -13.33
CA LYS A 4 9.01 -9.90 -12.81
C LYS A 4 9.54 -9.11 -11.60
N ILE A 5 9.50 -7.79 -11.68
CA ILE A 5 9.93 -6.89 -10.60
C ILE A 5 9.03 -7.07 -9.36
N GLU A 6 7.71 -7.11 -9.55
CA GLU A 6 6.78 -7.33 -8.43
C GLU A 6 6.94 -8.73 -7.81
N SER A 7 7.23 -9.75 -8.62
CA SER A 7 7.51 -11.09 -8.11
C SER A 7 8.76 -11.12 -7.22
N GLU A 8 9.84 -10.47 -7.65
CA GLU A 8 11.07 -10.33 -6.86
C GLU A 8 10.83 -9.52 -5.57
N ARG A 9 10.00 -8.48 -5.65
CA ARG A 9 9.64 -7.65 -4.49
C ARG A 9 8.83 -8.44 -3.46
N LEU A 10 7.86 -9.23 -3.90
CA LEU A 10 7.09 -10.14 -3.03
C LEU A 10 7.97 -11.23 -2.43
N LEU A 11 8.92 -11.78 -3.20
CA LEU A 11 9.90 -12.74 -2.69
C LEU A 11 10.77 -12.12 -1.60
N TYR A 12 11.24 -10.88 -1.81
CA TYR A 12 11.99 -10.14 -0.80
C TYR A 12 11.18 -9.97 0.49
N ILE A 13 9.93 -9.54 0.40
CA ILE A 13 9.03 -9.37 1.55
C ILE A 13 8.86 -10.71 2.29
N LYS A 14 8.63 -11.81 1.55
CA LYS A 14 8.47 -13.16 2.12
C LYS A 14 9.71 -13.63 2.88
N LEU A 15 10.91 -13.36 2.36
CA LEU A 15 12.16 -13.82 2.97
C LEU A 15 12.62 -12.93 4.13
N ASN A 16 12.31 -11.63 4.10
CA ASN A 16 12.87 -10.64 5.04
C ASN A 16 11.87 -10.18 6.13
N GLN A 17 10.88 -11.01 6.48
CA GLN A 17 9.84 -10.67 7.47
C GLN A 17 10.39 -10.17 8.82
N GLN A 18 11.50 -10.73 9.31
CA GLN A 18 12.11 -10.26 10.56
C GLN A 18 12.73 -8.86 10.43
N LYS A 19 13.38 -8.57 9.30
CA LYS A 19 13.93 -7.23 9.01
C LYS A 19 12.82 -6.18 8.87
N LEU A 20 11.66 -6.60 8.38
CA LEU A 20 10.44 -5.79 8.31
C LEU A 20 9.70 -5.71 9.65
N ARG A 21 10.31 -6.19 10.74
CA ARG A 21 9.77 -6.15 12.12
C ARG A 21 8.36 -6.71 12.24
N VAL A 22 8.09 -7.78 11.50
CA VAL A 22 6.75 -8.36 11.42
C VAL A 22 6.22 -8.82 12.78
N GLY A 23 7.13 -9.17 13.70
CA GLY A 23 6.80 -9.55 15.07
C GLY A 23 6.18 -8.43 15.91
N GLU A 24 6.34 -7.15 15.57
CA GLU A 24 5.70 -6.04 16.28
C GLU A 24 4.21 -5.90 15.91
N TYR A 25 3.75 -6.57 14.86
CA TYR A 25 2.36 -6.52 14.39
C TYR A 25 1.45 -7.55 15.08
N ILE A 26 1.64 -7.73 16.39
CA ILE A 26 1.01 -8.78 17.22
C ILE A 26 -0.52 -8.77 17.08
N HIS A 27 -1.15 -7.59 17.17
CA HIS A 27 -2.60 -7.43 17.09
C HIS A 27 -3.20 -7.88 15.75
N LEU A 28 -2.42 -7.85 14.66
CA LEU A 28 -2.88 -8.29 13.33
C LEU A 28 -2.72 -9.79 13.14
N ARG A 29 -1.69 -10.40 13.73
CA ARG A 29 -1.53 -11.85 13.73
C ARG A 29 -2.75 -12.49 14.40
N ASP A 30 -3.13 -11.96 15.56
CA ASP A 30 -4.22 -12.50 16.37
C ASP A 30 -5.59 -12.37 15.67
N ALA A 31 -5.83 -11.27 14.93
CA ALA A 31 -7.03 -11.10 14.10
C ALA A 31 -7.13 -12.13 12.96
N THR A 32 -6.01 -12.49 12.32
CA THR A 32 -5.97 -13.50 11.24
C THR A 32 -6.10 -14.93 11.77
N THR A 33 -5.57 -15.24 12.96
CA THR A 33 -5.67 -16.58 13.56
C THR A 33 -7.09 -16.98 13.96
N ASN A 34 -8.01 -16.01 14.06
CA ASN A 34 -9.37 -16.26 14.53
C ASN A 34 -10.36 -16.68 13.40
N ASP A 35 -9.95 -16.62 12.13
CA ASP A 35 -10.84 -16.75 10.97
C ASP A 35 -10.63 -18.04 10.14
N GLY A 36 -9.73 -18.95 10.54
CA GLY A 36 -9.54 -20.19 9.78
C GLY A 36 -8.52 -21.18 10.31
N ASN A 37 -8.84 -22.46 10.10
CA ASN A 37 -8.10 -23.65 10.51
C ASN A 37 -6.58 -23.52 10.26
N VAL A 38 -5.81 -23.46 11.34
CA VAL A 38 -4.35 -23.17 11.36
C VAL A 38 -3.50 -24.27 10.71
N THR A 39 -4.10 -25.42 10.37
CA THR A 39 -3.39 -26.60 9.91
C THR A 39 -3.10 -26.64 8.40
N ASP A 40 -3.74 -25.79 7.58
CA ASP A 40 -3.65 -25.87 6.11
C ASP A 40 -3.22 -24.55 5.44
N ILE A 41 -2.98 -23.50 6.24
CA ILE A 41 -2.54 -22.20 5.74
C ILE A 41 -1.01 -22.24 5.73
N GLY A 42 -0.42 -22.28 4.53
CA GLY A 42 1.03 -22.14 4.37
C GLY A 42 1.59 -20.91 5.09
N ARG A 43 2.91 -20.74 5.12
CA ARG A 43 3.58 -19.67 5.89
C ARG A 43 2.91 -18.30 5.70
N THR A 44 2.28 -17.78 6.76
CA THR A 44 1.64 -16.45 6.78
C THR A 44 2.70 -15.37 6.54
N VAL A 45 2.59 -14.68 5.41
CA VAL A 45 3.45 -13.54 5.07
C VAL A 45 2.65 -12.28 5.27
N ILE A 46 3.17 -11.38 6.09
CA ILE A 46 2.58 -10.10 6.35
C ILE A 46 3.15 -9.09 5.35
N LEU A 47 2.28 -8.43 4.60
CA LEU A 47 2.67 -7.35 3.71
C LEU A 47 2.84 -6.05 4.49
N PRO A 48 3.91 -5.28 4.25
CA PRO A 48 4.07 -3.95 4.81
C PRO A 48 3.08 -2.97 4.16
N ALA A 49 2.78 -1.85 4.83
CA ALA A 49 1.91 -0.82 4.27
C ALA A 49 2.49 -0.11 3.05
N THR A 50 3.81 -0.20 2.83
CA THR A 50 4.47 0.28 1.61
C THR A 50 4.08 -0.49 0.36
N TYR A 51 3.48 -1.68 0.50
CA TYR A 51 2.95 -2.43 -0.63
C TYR A 51 1.57 -1.89 -1.03
N ILE A 52 1.55 -1.15 -2.13
CA ILE A 52 0.35 -0.52 -2.69
C ILE A 52 -0.73 -1.58 -2.94
N GLY A 53 -1.93 -1.31 -2.45
CA GLY A 53 -3.08 -2.21 -2.60
C GLY A 53 -3.16 -3.32 -1.55
N SER A 54 -2.19 -3.45 -0.64
CA SER A 54 -2.36 -4.32 0.53
C SER A 54 -3.45 -3.79 1.46
N ALA A 55 -4.04 -4.68 2.25
CA ALA A 55 -4.98 -4.30 3.30
C ALA A 55 -4.39 -3.25 4.27
N ARG A 56 -3.09 -3.33 4.57
CA ARG A 56 -2.40 -2.36 5.42
C ARG A 56 -2.23 -1.01 4.76
N HIS A 57 -1.84 -0.99 3.49
CA HIS A 57 -1.77 0.25 2.73
C HIS A 57 -3.11 0.99 2.78
N MET A 58 -4.21 0.28 2.51
CA MET A 58 -5.54 0.89 2.56
C MET A 58 -5.93 1.34 3.98
N HIS A 59 -5.63 0.54 5.00
CA HIS A 59 -5.92 0.87 6.39
C HIS A 59 -5.15 2.12 6.86
N GLU A 60 -3.86 2.21 6.56
CA GLU A 60 -3.05 3.40 6.86
C GLU A 60 -3.61 4.63 6.14
N TYR A 61 -3.96 4.53 4.86
CA TYR A 61 -4.58 5.64 4.13
C TYR A 61 -5.88 6.13 4.77
N ALA A 62 -6.72 5.21 5.25
CA ALA A 62 -7.95 5.55 5.97
C ALA A 62 -7.64 6.27 7.30
N LEU A 63 -6.66 5.77 8.07
CA LEU A 63 -6.20 6.44 9.30
C LEU A 63 -5.63 7.83 9.00
N TYR A 64 -4.79 7.97 7.97
CA TYR A 64 -4.25 9.27 7.56
C TYR A 64 -5.38 10.23 7.20
N ALA A 65 -6.36 9.82 6.40
CA ALA A 65 -7.52 10.65 6.07
C ALA A 65 -8.27 11.10 7.33
N MET A 66 -8.50 10.20 8.29
CA MET A 66 -9.11 10.55 9.57
C MET A 66 -8.26 11.53 10.39
N THR A 67 -6.93 11.38 10.39
CA THR A 67 -6.04 12.33 11.07
C THR A 67 -6.12 13.72 10.46
N TYR A 68 -6.16 13.82 9.13
CA TYR A 68 -6.34 15.09 8.42
C TYR A 68 -7.68 15.75 8.76
N VAL A 69 -8.78 14.99 8.75
CA VAL A 69 -10.10 15.51 9.11
C VAL A 69 -10.12 15.97 10.58
N ARG A 70 -9.47 15.24 11.47
CA ARG A 70 -9.37 15.61 12.88
C ARG A 70 -8.55 16.88 13.09
N SER A 71 -7.46 17.08 12.35
CA SER A 71 -6.57 18.22 12.53
C SER A 71 -7.03 19.49 11.83
N TYR A 72 -7.65 19.38 10.65
CA TYR A 72 -8.02 20.51 9.81
C TYR A 72 -9.54 20.70 9.66
N GLY A 73 -10.33 19.81 10.23
CA GLY A 73 -11.78 19.81 10.08
C GLY A 73 -12.24 19.08 8.83
N ARG A 74 -13.56 19.10 8.61
CA ARG A 74 -14.17 18.40 7.48
C ARG A 74 -13.81 19.13 6.17
N PRO A 75 -13.33 18.42 5.13
CA PRO A 75 -13.15 19.02 3.82
C PRO A 75 -14.50 19.40 3.22
N ASP A 76 -14.59 20.64 2.72
CA ASP A 76 -15.78 21.12 2.00
C ASP A 76 -15.59 21.10 0.46
N LEU A 77 -14.36 20.90 -0.02
CA LEU A 77 -14.02 20.84 -1.44
C LEU A 77 -13.12 19.63 -1.75
N PHE A 78 -13.50 18.87 -2.76
CA PHE A 78 -12.69 17.79 -3.33
C PHE A 78 -12.40 18.13 -4.79
N ILE A 79 -11.13 18.35 -5.13
CA ILE A 79 -10.68 18.58 -6.50
C ILE A 79 -10.00 17.31 -6.99
N THR A 80 -10.54 16.71 -8.04
CA THR A 80 -9.93 15.56 -8.71
C THR A 80 -9.30 16.04 -10.01
N PHE A 81 -7.98 15.95 -10.10
CA PHE A 81 -7.27 16.15 -11.36
C PHE A 81 -7.08 14.80 -12.04
N THR A 82 -7.64 14.66 -13.24
CA THR A 82 -7.37 13.51 -14.10
C THR A 82 -6.32 13.92 -15.12
N CYS A 83 -5.09 13.42 -14.96
CA CYS A 83 -4.06 13.62 -15.97
C CYS A 83 -4.11 12.48 -16.99
N ASN A 84 -4.34 12.82 -18.26
CA ASN A 84 -4.18 11.87 -19.36
C ASN A 84 -2.82 12.14 -20.03
N THR A 85 -1.91 11.17 -19.97
CA THR A 85 -0.56 11.30 -20.55
C THR A 85 -0.55 11.48 -22.07
N ALA A 86 -1.68 11.26 -22.76
CA ALA A 86 -1.81 11.53 -24.20
C ALA A 86 -2.14 12.99 -24.53
N TRP A 87 -2.39 13.85 -23.54
CA TRP A 87 -2.66 15.26 -23.78
C TRP A 87 -1.43 15.99 -24.32
N SER A 88 -1.64 16.87 -25.29
CA SER A 88 -0.59 17.63 -25.98
C SER A 88 0.24 18.45 -25.00
N GLU A 89 -0.41 19.05 -24.01
CA GLU A 89 0.19 19.89 -22.98
C GLU A 89 1.25 19.12 -22.18
N ILE A 90 0.98 17.85 -21.85
CA ILE A 90 1.92 17.00 -21.11
C ILE A 90 3.11 16.64 -22.01
N ASN A 91 2.87 16.34 -23.29
CA ASN A 91 3.93 15.99 -24.23
C ASN A 91 4.82 17.20 -24.57
N GLU A 92 4.24 18.39 -24.68
CA GLU A 92 4.96 19.65 -24.94
C GLU A 92 5.85 20.03 -23.74
N GLU A 93 5.34 19.95 -22.51
CA GLU A 93 6.12 20.21 -21.30
C GLU A 93 7.26 19.20 -21.10
N LEU A 94 7.04 17.93 -21.44
CA LEU A 94 8.09 16.91 -21.43
C LEU A 94 9.14 17.13 -22.53
N ALA A 95 8.74 17.62 -23.70
CA ALA A 95 9.65 17.92 -24.81
C ALA A 95 10.53 19.16 -24.52
N HIS A 96 10.04 20.13 -23.75
CA HIS A 96 10.82 21.30 -23.35
C HIS A 96 11.93 21.00 -22.33
N CYS A 97 11.92 19.82 -21.69
CA CYS A 97 12.95 19.38 -20.74
C CYS A 97 14.02 18.46 -21.35
N GLN A 98 14.06 18.28 -22.67
CA GLN A 98 15.13 17.60 -23.43
C GLN A 98 15.99 18.61 -24.19
#